data_AF-A0A5C8T5N3-F1
#
_entry.id   AF-A0A5C8T5N3-F1
#
_cell.length_a   1.000
_cell.length_b   1.000
_cell.length_c   1.000
_cell.angle_alpha   90.00
_cell.angle_beta   90.00
_cell.angle_gamma   90.00
#
_symmetry.space_group_name_H-M   'P 1'
#
loop_
_entity.id
_entity.type
_entity.pdbx_description
1 polymer ?
#
loop_
_entity_poly.entity_id
_entity_poly.type
_entity_poly.pdbx_seq_one_letter_code
_entity_poly.pdbx_strand_id
1 'polypeptide(L)' 'MAQKRSRIRADNPERPTVASLALQVKLVAREDDAELRGLIERYEQLLCDWEGLTNRALKALAVRPNPHDERGDAVRRS' A
#
# COMPACT_ATOMS: atom_id res chain seq x y z
N MET A 1 -37.41 25.27 -34.92
CA MET A 1 -36.11 25.93 -34.69
C MET A 1 -35.41 25.21 -33.54
N ALA A 2 -34.30 24.52 -33.78
CA ALA A 2 -33.60 23.77 -32.75
C ALA A 2 -32.69 24.71 -31.94
N GLN A 3 -32.95 24.84 -30.63
CA GLN A 3 -32.07 25.56 -29.71
C GLN A 3 -30.70 24.85 -29.68
N LYS A 4 -29.69 25.44 -30.31
CA LYS A 4 -28.30 25.01 -30.20
C LYS A 4 -27.88 25.21 -28.74
N ARG A 5 -27.82 24.12 -27.95
CA ARG A 5 -27.11 24.10 -26.67
C ARG A 5 -25.68 24.54 -26.94
N SER A 6 -25.28 25.68 -26.38
CA SER A 6 -23.90 26.11 -26.37
C SER A 6 -23.07 25.03 -25.67
N ARG A 7 -22.12 24.44 -26.40
CA ARG A 7 -21.07 23.61 -25.79
C ARG A 7 -20.29 24.54 -24.85
N ILE A 8 -20.50 24.40 -23.55
CA ILE A 8 -19.69 25.06 -22.54
C ILE A 8 -18.28 24.49 -22.71
N ARG A 9 -17.38 25.29 -23.28
CA ARG A 9 -15.96 24.93 -23.37
C ARG A 9 -15.45 24.75 -21.95
N ALA A 10 -14.81 23.61 -21.69
CA ALA A 10 -14.03 23.38 -20.49
C ALA A 10 -12.69 24.17 -20.51
N ASP A 11 -12.65 25.32 -21.18
CA ASP A 11 -11.51 26.25 -21.22
C ASP A 11 -11.54 27.14 -19.98
N ASN A 12 -11.60 26.56 -18.78
CA ASN A 12 -11.24 27.33 -17.59
C ASN A 12 -9.71 27.19 -17.41
N PRO A 13 -8.89 28.20 -17.78
CA PRO A 13 -7.43 28.10 -17.73
C PRO A 13 -6.89 27.90 -16.31
N GLU A 14 -7.70 28.18 -15.28
CA GLU A 14 -7.33 27.95 -13.87
C GLU A 14 -7.58 26.51 -13.41
N ARG A 15 -8.22 25.68 -14.23
CA ARG A 15 -8.44 24.27 -13.92
C ARG A 15 -7.54 23.44 -14.84
N PRO A 16 -6.41 22.93 -14.34
CA PRO A 16 -5.56 22.08 -15.16
C PRO A 16 -6.39 20.88 -15.63
N THR A 17 -6.58 20.77 -16.94
CA THR A 17 -7.16 19.58 -17.55
C THR A 17 -6.04 18.57 -17.73
N VAL A 18 -6.37 17.28 -17.89
CA VAL A 18 -5.35 16.25 -18.14
C VAL A 18 -4.46 16.59 -19.34
N ALA A 19 -5.00 17.32 -20.34
CA ALA A 19 -4.25 17.84 -21.48
C ALA A 19 -3.24 18.95 -21.12
N SER A 20 -3.50 19.77 -20.10
CA SER A 20 -2.60 20.87 -19.71
C SER A 20 -1.39 20.42 -18.92
N LEU A 21 -1.37 19.18 -18.43
CA LEU A 21 -0.24 18.64 -17.65
C LEU A 21 0.87 18.05 -18.53
N ALA A 22 0.68 17.99 -19.85
CA ALA A 22 1.64 17.40 -20.82
C ALA A 22 2.18 16.01 -20.40
N LEU A 23 1.43 15.30 -19.56
CA LEU A 23 1.78 13.96 -19.12
C LEU A 23 1.58 13.02 -20.31
N GLN A 24 2.54 12.11 -20.51
CA GLN A 24 2.32 10.99 -21.42
C GLN A 24 1.26 10.07 -20.82
N VAL A 25 0.00 10.36 -21.13
CA VAL A 25 -1.11 9.50 -20.74
C VAL A 25 -1.26 8.42 -21.81
N LYS A 26 -1.01 7.18 -21.42
CA LYS A 26 -1.46 6.02 -22.20
C LYS A 26 -2.86 5.68 -21.72
N LEU A 27 -3.85 5.83 -22.60
CA LEU A 27 -5.18 5.30 -22.35
C LEU A 27 -5.08 3.77 -22.40
N VAL A 28 -5.24 3.14 -21.24
CA VAL A 28 -5.29 1.68 -21.11
C VAL A 28 -6.75 1.24 -21.17
N ALA A 29 -7.02 0.04 -21.67
CA ALA A 29 -8.36 -0.53 -21.59
C ALA A 29 -8.81 -0.61 -20.12
N ARG A 30 -10.10 -0.40 -19.87
CA ARG A 30 -10.64 -0.37 -18.51
C ARG A 30 -10.47 -1.72 -17.80
N GLU A 31 -10.50 -2.81 -18.57
CA GLU A 31 -10.27 -4.17 -18.10
C GLU A 31 -8.83 -4.33 -17.57
N ASP A 32 -7.84 -3.83 -18.31
CA ASP A 32 -6.42 -3.87 -17.92
C ASP A 32 -6.16 -3.01 -16.67
N ASP A 33 -6.85 -1.86 -16.55
CA ASP A 33 -6.78 -0.99 -15.36
C ASP A 33 -7.35 -1.68 -14.11
N ALA A 34 -8.45 -2.42 -14.26
CA ALA A 34 -9.03 -3.21 -13.18
C ALA A 34 -8.14 -4.40 -12.77
N GLU A 35 -7.51 -5.08 -13.74
CA GLU A 35 -6.56 -6.15 -13.47
C GLU A 35 -5.31 -5.63 -12.76
N LEU A 36 -4.74 -4.51 -13.24
CA LEU A 36 -3.58 -3.88 -12.64
C LEU A 36 -3.87 -3.43 -11.21
N ARG A 37 -5.04 -2.80 -10.98
CA ARG A 37 -5.47 -2.42 -9.65
C ARG A 37 -5.62 -3.64 -8.73
N GLY A 38 -6.22 -4.73 -9.22
CA GLY A 38 -6.34 -5.98 -8.46
C GLY A 38 -4.98 -6.61 -8.14
N LEU A 39 -3.99 -6.48 -9.02
CA LEU A 39 -2.61 -6.90 -8.74
C LEU A 39 -1.95 -6.05 -7.65
N ILE A 40 -2.14 -4.73 -7.70
CA ILE A 40 -1.61 -3.81 -6.68
C ILE A 40 -2.22 -4.14 -5.31
N GLU A 41 -3.55 -4.26 -5.23
CA GLU A 41 -4.25 -4.56 -3.97
C GLU A 41 -3.79 -5.91 -3.37
N ARG A 42 -3.58 -6.94 -4.19
CA ARG A 42 -3.02 -8.22 -3.74
C ARG A 42 -1.58 -8.11 -3.24
N TYR A 43 -0.76 -7.30 -3.91
CA TYR A 43 0.62 -7.09 -3.52
C TYR A 43 0.72 -6.33 -2.19
N GLU A 44 -0.10 -5.30 -2.00
CA GLU A 44 -0.20 -4.56 -0.73
C GLU A 44 -0.66 -5.48 0.42
N GLN A 45 -1.66 -6.33 0.18
CA GLN A 45 -2.10 -7.30 1.19
C GLN A 45 -0.97 -8.27 1.56
N LEU A 46 -0.21 -8.77 0.58
CA LEU A 46 0.91 -9.66 0.82
C LEU A 46 2.00 -8.99 1.67
N LEU A 47 2.28 -7.70 1.44
CA LEU A 47 3.23 -6.94 2.26
C LEU A 47 2.76 -6.82 3.71
N CYS A 48 1.48 -6.51 3.94
CA CYS A 48 0.92 -6.44 5.29
C CYS A 48 1.00 -7.79 6.02
N ASP A 49 0.68 -8.89 5.33
CA ASP A 49 0.75 -10.23 5.91
C ASP A 49 2.19 -10.62 6.25
N TRP A 50 3.14 -10.30 5.37
CA TRP A 50 4.56 -10.55 5.59
C TRP A 50 5.12 -9.77 6.79
N GLU A 51 4.74 -8.50 6.94
CA GLU A 51 5.10 -7.69 8.10
C GLU A 51 4.51 -8.29 9.39
N GLY A 52 3.24 -8.71 9.37
CA GLY A 52 2.58 -9.36 10.49
C GLY A 52 3.27 -10.65 10.92
N LEU A 53 3.65 -11.50 9.96
CA LEU A 53 4.38 -12.75 10.22
C LEU A 53 5.76 -12.48 10.80
N THR A 54 6.50 -11.53 10.23
CA THR A 54 7.84 -11.15 10.68
C THR A 54 7.80 -10.64 12.12
N ASN A 55 6.84 -9.77 12.44
CA ASN A 55 6.65 -9.27 13.80
C ASN A 55 6.32 -10.38 14.80
N ARG A 56 5.48 -11.36 14.42
CA ARG A 56 5.18 -12.52 15.28
C ARG A 56 6.40 -13.41 15.48
N ALA A 57 7.18 -13.65 14.43
CA ALA A 57 8.41 -14.44 14.51
C ALA A 57 9.44 -13.78 15.44
N LEU A 58 9.66 -12.47 15.30
CA LEU A 58 10.56 -11.71 16.17
C LEU A 58 10.10 -11.75 17.64
N LYS A 59 8.80 -11.58 17.91
CA LYS A 59 8.25 -11.73 19.26
C LYS A 59 8.46 -13.13 19.83
N ALA A 60 8.22 -14.17 19.03
CA ALA A 60 8.43 -15.55 19.48
C ALA A 60 9.90 -15.85 19.80
N LEU A 61 10.83 -15.28 19.04
CA LEU A 61 12.26 -15.38 19.31
C LEU A 61 12.68 -14.58 20.55
N ALA A 62 12.08 -13.41 20.79
CA ALA A 62 12.39 -12.59 21.96
C ALA A 62 11.89 -13.20 23.28
N VAL A 63 10.79 -13.96 23.25
CA VAL A 63 10.22 -14.63 24.45
C VAL A 63 10.94 -15.95 24.77
N ARG A 64 11.89 -16.37 23.95
CA ARG A 64 12.63 -17.62 24.19
C ARG A 64 13.45 -17.46 25.49
N PRO A 65 13.23 -18.31 26.52
CA PRO A 65 13.96 -18.19 27.78
C PRO A 65 15.45 -18.34 27.50
N ASN A 66 16.23 -17.35 27.97
CA ASN A 66 17.67 -17.40 27.91
C ASN A 66 18.13 -18.44 28.95
N PRO A 67 18.81 -19.53 28.55
CA PRO A 67 19.27 -20.56 29.49
C PRO A 67 20.28 -20.03 30.54
N HIS A 68 20.66 -18.75 30.45
CA HIS A 68 21.55 -18.08 31.38
C HIS A 68 20.85 -17.41 32.57
N ASP A 69 19.54 -17.19 32.55
CA ASP A 69 18.81 -16.50 33.64
C ASP A 69 18.59 -17.38 34.88
N GLU A 70 18.62 -18.72 34.75
CA GLU A 70 18.43 -19.62 35.89
C GLU A 70 19.72 -19.89 36.70
N ARG A 71 20.88 -19.38 36.26
CA ARG A 71 22.16 -19.64 36.95
C ARG A 71 22.47 -18.67 38.10
N GLY A 72 21.64 -17.64 38.33
CA GLY A 72 21.87 -16.62 39.36
C GLY A 72 21.53 -17.02 40.80
N ASP A 73 20.56 -17.93 40.98
CA ASP A 73 19.98 -18.21 42.30
C ASP A 73 20.57 -19.45 43.02
N ALA A 74 21.42 -20.22 42.35
CA ALA A 74 21.99 -21.44 42.93
C ALA A 74 23.17 -21.21 43.90
N VAL A 75 23.75 -20.00 43.97
CA VAL A 75 24.99 -19.72 44.74
C VAL A 75 24.73 -19.07 46.12
N ARG A 76 23.48 -18.71 46.47
CA ARG A 76 23.16 -18.02 47.74
C ARG A 76 22.63 -18.91 48.87
N ARG A 77 22.69 -20.24 48.75
CA ARG A 77 22.32 -21.17 49.82
C ARG A 77 23.51 -22.03 50.23
N SER A 78 24.44 -21.42 50.96
CA SER A 78 25.48 -22.10 51.74
C SER A 78 25.81 -21.27 52.96
#